data_AF-A0A931BAH7-F1
#
_entry.id   AF-A0A931BAH7-F1
#
_cell.length_a   1.000
_cell.length_b   1.000
_cell.length_c   1.000
_cell.angle_alpha   90.00
_cell.angle_beta   90.00
_cell.angle_gamma   90.00
#
_symmetry.space_group_name_H-M   'P 1'
#
loop_
_entity.id
_entity.type
_entity.pdbx_description
1 polymer ?
#
loop_
_entity_poly.entity_id
_entity_poly.type
_entity_poly.pdbx_seq_one_letter_code
_entity_poly.pdbx_strand_id
1 'polypeptide(L)'
;MSVEVCAEGTEGVASVVGSVASEVIVGYRRLRFRTPESGFELVVPADLRPAELLPVVLGYAGGAELEEKGIEHGGWVLRRADGTALDEECPLSELELRDGDELELCPRRAEFPAVHFDDMVDAVKTGVEEQGDSWRPALTHHFALGSGLLALAVGWALLALPGAHPLRLTAAAAVGVLLLFGAVSAARAVGDAVAGVALGATAVPYLALAGVLAPTGATGRAHLAAHHGMELLTGGAAGLCAALLALAAVGCDAPLFLGAVLLALVGVAGGASLLSGLSTADAALVAALVTVALAALVPWLASWLSHRNVAALRRGVPGQEAEPDDVEADLDAVNDRYRSAFRIAAALGAAACLTVLAATKGTPPHSFAAALSLLVVLHALTTDNAWQRLALLLAGAYGTALLVAHEAVRHSATVRLGLLGGLLVLGALLLPVAWRVAGRQTPALWPRVVQALRLATVVGLLALAAWAIAGG
;
A
#
# COMPACT_ATOMS: atom_id res chain seq x y z
N MET A 1 12.99 13.39 51.43
CA MET A 1 12.61 13.81 52.79
C MET A 1 11.12 13.51 52.91
N SER A 2 10.78 12.27 53.29
CA SER A 2 10.25 11.90 54.63
C SER A 2 8.79 12.37 54.77
N VAL A 3 7.79 11.52 54.51
CA VAL A 3 7.11 10.56 55.44
C VAL A 3 6.22 11.26 56.48
N GLU A 4 4.90 11.02 56.39
CA GLU A 4 3.87 11.06 57.47
C GLU A 4 2.59 10.44 56.84
N VAL A 5 2.00 9.27 57.18
CA VAL A 5 1.68 8.48 58.39
C VAL A 5 0.33 8.85 59.06
N CYS A 6 -0.58 7.86 59.06
CA CYS A 6 -1.75 7.59 59.96
C CYS A 6 -2.94 8.56 59.95
N ALA A 7 -4.20 8.17 60.21
CA ALA A 7 -4.93 6.93 60.54
C ALA A 7 -6.39 7.18 60.05
N GLU A 8 -7.30 6.21 59.87
CA GLU A 8 -8.10 5.60 60.94
C GLU A 8 -9.11 4.61 60.31
N GLY A 9 -9.33 3.46 60.96
CA GLY A 9 -10.62 2.77 60.88
C GLY A 9 -10.71 1.47 60.07
N THR A 10 -10.00 0.40 60.45
CA THR A 10 -10.42 -0.99 60.14
C THR A 10 -9.95 -2.00 61.22
N GLU A 11 -10.02 -1.65 62.51
CA GLU A 11 -9.70 -2.59 63.62
C GLU A 11 -10.85 -3.56 63.99
N GLY A 12 -11.93 -3.62 63.20
CA GLY A 12 -13.14 -4.36 63.59
C GLY A 12 -13.25 -5.83 63.18
N VAL A 13 -12.43 -6.35 62.24
CA VAL A 13 -12.72 -7.67 61.60
C VAL A 13 -11.59 -8.69 61.76
N ALA A 14 -10.40 -8.27 62.21
CA ALA A 14 -9.24 -9.15 62.40
C ALA A 14 -9.37 -10.14 63.58
N SER A 15 -10.43 -10.05 64.38
CA SER A 15 -10.63 -10.85 65.61
C SER A 15 -11.26 -12.23 65.36
N VAL A 16 -11.83 -12.50 64.18
CA VAL A 16 -12.52 -13.79 63.89
C VAL A 16 -11.67 -14.74 63.03
N VAL A 17 -10.56 -14.28 62.46
CA VAL A 17 -9.71 -15.09 61.56
C VAL A 17 -8.71 -15.98 62.32
N GLY A 18 -8.58 -15.81 63.64
CA GLY A 18 -7.59 -16.52 64.44
C GLY A 18 -8.16 -17.60 65.36
N SER A 19 -8.83 -18.64 64.85
CA SER A 19 -8.93 -19.93 65.58
C SER A 19 -9.65 -21.04 64.79
N VAL A 20 -9.23 -21.39 63.57
CA VAL A 20 -9.24 -22.80 63.12
C VAL A 20 -8.08 -23.00 62.14
N ALA A 21 -6.86 -23.05 62.67
CA ALA A 21 -5.77 -23.73 61.96
C ALA A 21 -6.01 -25.23 62.12
N SER A 22 -6.59 -25.84 61.10
CA SER A 22 -6.35 -27.25 60.78
C SER A 22 -5.88 -27.29 59.34
N GLU A 23 -4.69 -27.84 59.21
CA GLU A 23 -3.84 -28.04 58.05
C GLU A 23 -4.63 -28.56 56.84
N VAL A 24 -4.97 -27.65 55.93
CA VAL A 24 -5.26 -27.95 54.52
C VAL A 24 -4.34 -27.04 53.71
N ILE A 25 -3.43 -27.62 52.95
CA ILE A 25 -2.64 -26.89 51.96
C ILE A 25 -3.63 -26.45 50.88
N VAL A 26 -4.19 -25.25 51.03
CA VAL A 26 -5.11 -24.70 50.02
C VAL A 26 -4.27 -24.39 48.78
N GLY A 27 -4.27 -25.30 47.82
CA GLY A 27 -3.73 -25.01 46.50
C GLY A 27 -4.58 -23.92 45.85
N TYR A 28 -3.97 -22.86 45.35
CA TYR A 28 -4.68 -21.85 44.58
C TYR A 28 -4.50 -22.12 43.09
N ARG A 29 -5.55 -21.87 42.30
CA ARG A 29 -5.54 -21.98 40.84
C ARG A 29 -5.94 -20.67 40.20
N ARG A 30 -5.24 -20.26 39.14
CA ARG A 30 -5.57 -19.08 38.33
C ARG A 30 -6.40 -19.52 37.13
N LEU A 31 -7.66 -19.12 37.05
CA LEU A 31 -8.59 -19.52 35.98
C LEU A 31 -9.09 -18.28 35.23
N ARG A 32 -9.23 -18.40 33.90
CA ARG A 32 -9.79 -17.34 33.06
C ARG A 32 -11.24 -17.66 32.73
N PHE A 33 -12.13 -16.70 32.93
CA PHE A 33 -13.55 -16.81 32.63
C PHE A 33 -13.88 -15.97 31.41
N ARG A 34 -14.51 -16.59 30.41
CA ARG A 34 -15.06 -15.92 29.22
C ARG A 34 -16.58 -15.93 29.32
N THR A 35 -17.16 -14.75 29.15
CA THR A 35 -18.60 -14.53 29.02
C THR A 35 -18.88 -13.93 27.65
N PRO A 36 -20.14 -13.90 27.16
CA PRO A 36 -20.46 -13.31 25.86
C PRO A 36 -20.03 -11.84 25.72
N GLU A 37 -20.01 -11.10 26.83
CA GLU A 37 -19.79 -9.65 26.85
C GLU A 37 -18.42 -9.25 27.43
N SER A 38 -17.77 -10.11 28.22
CA SER A 38 -16.50 -9.80 28.88
C SER A 38 -15.65 -11.04 29.22
N GLY A 39 -14.35 -10.84 29.45
CA GLY A 39 -13.46 -11.88 29.96
C GLY A 39 -12.64 -11.36 31.14
N PHE A 40 -12.54 -12.16 32.20
CA PHE A 40 -11.80 -11.81 33.42
C PHE A 40 -11.06 -13.02 33.99
N GLU A 41 -10.24 -12.79 35.00
CA GLU A 41 -9.37 -13.82 35.57
C GLU A 41 -9.46 -13.80 37.09
N LEU A 42 -9.61 -14.98 37.68
CA LEU A 42 -9.81 -15.13 39.12
C LEU A 42 -8.84 -16.17 39.67
N VAL A 43 -8.34 -15.92 40.88
CA VAL A 43 -7.57 -16.89 41.66
C VAL A 43 -8.53 -17.56 42.64
N VAL A 44 -8.71 -18.87 42.48
CA VAL A 44 -9.70 -19.66 43.21
C VAL A 44 -9.02 -20.77 44.02
N PRO A 45 -9.44 -21.04 45.26
CA PRO A 45 -9.04 -22.24 45.99
C PRO A 45 -9.36 -23.52 45.20
N ALA A 46 -8.43 -24.47 45.14
CA ALA A 46 -8.57 -25.73 44.40
C ALA A 46 -9.63 -26.66 45.00
N ASP A 47 -9.97 -26.49 46.28
CA ASP A 47 -10.97 -27.31 46.97
C ASP A 47 -12.42 -26.80 46.76
N LEU A 48 -12.58 -25.67 46.07
CA LEU A 48 -13.89 -25.08 45.80
C LEU A 48 -14.62 -25.88 44.72
N ARG A 49 -15.95 -25.92 44.79
CA ARG A 49 -16.80 -26.58 43.78
C ARG A 49 -17.30 -25.57 42.75
N PRO A 50 -17.48 -25.95 41.46
CA PRO A 50 -18.04 -25.06 40.46
C PRO A 50 -19.40 -24.46 40.86
N ALA A 51 -20.24 -25.19 41.58
CA ALA A 51 -21.52 -24.69 42.12
C ALA A 51 -21.35 -23.50 43.09
N GLU A 52 -20.27 -23.50 43.88
CA GLU A 52 -19.96 -22.44 44.85
C GLU A 52 -19.25 -21.25 44.18
N LEU A 53 -18.58 -21.50 43.06
CA LEU A 53 -17.88 -20.49 42.28
C LEU A 53 -18.82 -19.69 41.37
N LEU A 54 -19.90 -20.30 40.89
CA LEU A 54 -20.81 -19.73 39.90
C LEU A 54 -21.41 -18.37 40.33
N PRO A 55 -21.91 -18.17 41.56
CA PRO A 55 -22.44 -16.87 41.99
C PRO A 55 -21.37 -15.76 41.98
N VAL A 56 -20.12 -16.10 42.34
CA VAL A 56 -19.00 -15.16 42.33
C VAL A 56 -18.66 -14.75 40.89
N VAL A 57 -18.59 -15.72 39.98
CA VAL A 57 -18.34 -15.48 38.55
C VAL A 57 -19.45 -14.66 37.91
N LEU A 58 -20.72 -14.94 38.23
CA LEU A 58 -21.86 -14.16 37.75
C LEU A 58 -21.80 -12.70 38.26
N GLY A 59 -21.44 -12.51 39.52
CA GLY A 59 -21.21 -11.19 40.11
C GLY A 59 -20.16 -10.37 39.36
N TYR A 60 -19.05 -10.99 38.95
CA TYR A 60 -17.99 -10.33 38.17
C TYR A 60 -18.33 -10.16 36.68
N ALA A 61 -19.15 -11.04 36.11
CA ALA A 61 -19.53 -11.05 34.69
C ALA A 61 -20.54 -9.96 34.31
N GLY A 62 -21.47 -9.64 35.21
CA GLY A 62 -22.56 -8.69 34.94
C GLY A 62 -23.66 -8.66 36.01
N GLY A 63 -23.45 -9.32 37.16
CA GLY A 63 -24.28 -9.19 38.36
C GLY A 63 -25.75 -9.53 38.11
N ALA A 64 -26.64 -8.68 38.63
CA ALA A 64 -28.09 -8.90 38.65
C ALA A 64 -28.72 -9.12 37.26
N GLU A 65 -28.17 -8.53 36.19
CA GLU A 65 -28.68 -8.70 34.83
C GLU A 65 -28.43 -10.11 34.28
N LEU A 66 -27.29 -10.73 34.60
CA LEU A 66 -26.99 -12.12 34.22
C LEU A 66 -27.75 -13.13 35.08
N GLU A 67 -27.98 -12.82 36.35
CA GLU A 67 -28.80 -13.66 37.24
C GLU A 67 -30.26 -13.70 36.78
N GLU A 68 -30.83 -12.57 36.36
CA GLU A 68 -32.20 -12.48 35.85
C GLU A 68 -32.37 -13.24 34.52
N LYS A 69 -31.43 -13.08 33.58
CA LYS A 69 -31.38 -13.88 32.33
C LYS A 69 -31.26 -15.38 32.61
N GLY A 70 -30.61 -15.74 33.72
CA GLY A 70 -30.47 -17.12 34.21
C GLY A 70 -31.77 -17.90 34.35
N ILE A 71 -32.87 -17.21 34.64
CA ILE A 71 -34.19 -17.81 34.88
C ILE A 71 -34.74 -18.45 33.58
N GLU A 72 -34.50 -17.83 32.43
CA GLU A 72 -35.06 -18.25 31.14
C GLU A 72 -34.46 -19.58 30.64
N HIS A 73 -33.20 -19.85 30.97
CA HIS A 73 -32.44 -20.99 30.45
C HIS A 73 -32.04 -22.01 31.53
N GLY A 74 -32.65 -21.95 32.71
CA GLY A 74 -32.45 -22.92 33.79
C GLY A 74 -31.12 -22.79 34.52
N GLY A 75 -30.52 -21.60 34.53
CA GLY A 75 -29.25 -21.30 35.19
C GLY A 75 -28.05 -21.32 34.25
N TRP A 76 -26.89 -20.99 34.82
CA TRP A 76 -25.61 -20.94 34.11
C TRP A 76 -24.74 -22.15 34.48
N VAL A 77 -23.89 -22.59 33.55
CA VAL A 77 -22.92 -23.67 33.78
C VAL A 77 -21.56 -23.23 33.24
N LEU A 78 -20.51 -23.59 33.97
CA LEU A 78 -19.14 -23.38 33.52
C LEU A 78 -18.70 -24.54 32.64
N ARG A 79 -18.12 -24.21 31.49
CA ARG A 79 -17.70 -25.16 30.48
C ARG A 79 -16.24 -24.96 30.15
N ARG A 80 -15.53 -26.02 29.81
CA ARG A 80 -14.18 -25.92 29.23
C ARG A 80 -14.25 -25.46 27.78
N ALA A 81 -13.14 -24.96 27.25
CA ALA A 81 -13.01 -24.63 25.83
C ALA A 81 -13.27 -25.83 24.87
N ASP A 82 -13.19 -27.06 25.39
CA ASP A 82 -13.49 -28.30 24.65
C ASP A 82 -15.01 -28.61 24.54
N GLY A 83 -15.86 -27.79 25.14
CA GLY A 83 -17.30 -27.97 25.11
C GLY A 83 -17.87 -28.81 26.27
N THR A 84 -17.03 -29.36 27.15
CA THR A 84 -17.44 -30.21 28.27
C THR A 84 -17.90 -29.35 29.45
N ALA A 85 -19.13 -29.55 29.91
CA ALA A 85 -19.63 -28.91 31.12
C ALA A 85 -18.90 -29.47 32.36
N LEU A 86 -18.47 -28.57 33.25
CA LEU A 86 -17.88 -28.96 34.53
C LEU A 86 -18.95 -29.60 35.42
N ASP A 87 -18.57 -30.65 36.14
CA ASP A 87 -19.43 -31.25 37.15
C ASP A 87 -19.53 -30.29 38.35
N GLU A 88 -20.75 -29.84 38.64
CA GLU A 88 -21.06 -28.85 39.68
C GLU A 88 -20.75 -29.36 41.10
N GLU A 89 -20.72 -30.69 41.30
CA GLU A 89 -20.53 -31.32 42.61
C GLU A 89 -19.07 -31.72 42.92
N CYS A 90 -18.24 -31.84 41.88
CA CYS A 90 -16.83 -32.21 42.03
C CYS A 90 -15.95 -31.00 42.38
N PRO A 91 -14.95 -31.16 43.27
CA PRO A 91 -14.00 -30.09 43.55
C PRO A 91 -13.10 -29.81 42.34
N LEU A 92 -12.65 -28.55 42.18
CA LEU A 92 -11.78 -28.13 41.06
C LEU A 92 -10.45 -28.91 41.01
N SER A 93 -9.99 -29.44 42.14
CA SER A 93 -8.79 -30.29 42.25
C SER A 93 -8.93 -31.64 41.55
N GLU A 94 -10.14 -32.20 41.46
CA GLU A 94 -10.43 -33.47 40.77
C GLU A 94 -10.77 -33.26 39.29
N LEU A 95 -11.16 -32.05 38.91
CA LEU A 95 -11.55 -31.69 37.55
C LEU A 95 -10.36 -31.44 36.61
N GLU A 96 -9.15 -31.92 36.91
CA GLU A 96 -7.90 -31.78 36.12
C GLU A 96 -7.63 -30.38 35.52
N LEU A 97 -8.05 -29.31 36.19
CA LEU A 97 -7.87 -27.94 35.70
C LEU A 97 -6.44 -27.45 36.01
N ARG A 98 -5.81 -26.81 35.02
CA ARG A 98 -4.47 -26.23 35.09
C ARG A 98 -4.54 -24.72 35.26
N ASP A 99 -3.46 -24.15 35.77
CA ASP A 99 -3.32 -22.69 35.85
C ASP A 99 -3.32 -22.08 34.45
N GLY A 100 -4.25 -21.15 34.23
CA GLY A 100 -4.48 -20.48 32.95
C GLY A 100 -5.55 -21.12 32.08
N ASP A 101 -6.21 -22.19 32.51
CA ASP A 101 -7.32 -22.79 31.76
C ASP A 101 -8.48 -21.79 31.61
N GLU A 102 -9.03 -21.75 30.39
CA GLU A 102 -10.14 -20.87 30.02
C GLU A 102 -11.47 -21.62 30.16
N LEU A 103 -12.36 -21.06 30.96
CA LEU A 103 -13.71 -21.54 31.22
C LEU A 103 -14.72 -20.56 30.63
N GLU A 104 -15.67 -21.09 29.89
CA GLU A 104 -16.75 -20.32 29.29
C GLU A 104 -18.02 -20.44 30.13
N LEU A 105 -18.68 -19.31 30.37
CA LEU A 105 -19.97 -19.26 31.04
C LEU A 105 -21.07 -19.45 29.99
N CYS A 106 -21.78 -20.59 30.05
CA CYS A 106 -22.82 -20.95 29.09
C CYS A 106 -24.20 -21.15 29.74
N PRO A 107 -25.31 -20.90 29.01
CA PRO A 107 -26.65 -21.24 29.48
C PRO A 107 -26.81 -22.75 29.69
N ARG A 108 -27.44 -23.19 30.79
CA ARG A 108 -27.65 -24.62 31.11
C ARG A 108 -28.45 -25.36 30.04
N ARG A 109 -29.46 -24.70 29.45
CA ARG A 109 -30.26 -25.21 28.32
C ARG A 109 -29.76 -24.76 26.94
N ALA A 110 -28.48 -24.39 26.80
CA ALA A 110 -27.89 -24.25 25.48
C ALA A 110 -27.73 -25.64 24.84
N GLU A 111 -28.84 -26.18 24.33
CA GLU A 111 -28.82 -27.20 23.31
C GLU A 111 -28.14 -26.56 22.10
N PHE A 112 -26.89 -26.94 21.84
CA PHE A 112 -26.38 -26.78 20.48
C PHE A 112 -27.39 -27.50 19.58
N PRO A 113 -27.88 -26.88 18.50
CA PRO A 113 -28.52 -27.66 17.46
C PRO A 113 -27.48 -28.71 17.08
N ALA A 114 -27.75 -29.97 17.45
CA ALA A 114 -26.96 -31.06 16.91
C ALA A 114 -27.14 -30.93 15.42
N VAL A 115 -26.11 -30.48 14.70
CA VAL A 115 -26.15 -30.44 13.25
C VAL A 115 -26.14 -31.90 12.82
N HIS A 116 -27.35 -32.45 12.73
CA HIS A 116 -27.60 -33.78 12.25
C HIS A 116 -27.48 -33.68 10.73
N PHE A 117 -26.26 -33.81 10.23
CA PHE A 117 -26.03 -34.00 8.80
C PHE A 117 -26.52 -35.40 8.46
N ASP A 118 -27.79 -35.50 8.08
CA ASP A 118 -28.43 -36.74 7.61
C ASP A 118 -27.88 -37.18 6.23
N ASP A 119 -27.14 -36.28 5.56
CA ASP A 119 -26.46 -36.52 4.31
C ASP A 119 -24.97 -36.13 4.43
N MET A 120 -24.08 -37.12 4.29
CA MET A 120 -22.62 -36.89 4.26
C MET A 120 -22.21 -35.96 3.12
N VAL A 121 -23.06 -35.81 2.09
CA VAL A 121 -22.83 -34.89 0.98
C VAL A 121 -22.99 -33.43 1.42
N ASP A 122 -23.93 -33.12 2.33
CA ASP A 122 -24.14 -31.75 2.82
C ASP A 122 -23.03 -31.34 3.79
N ALA A 123 -22.55 -32.26 4.64
CA ALA A 123 -21.39 -32.01 5.51
C ALA A 123 -20.10 -31.75 4.72
N VAL A 124 -19.88 -32.46 3.61
CA VAL A 124 -18.74 -32.22 2.72
C VAL A 124 -18.91 -30.91 1.95
N LYS A 125 -20.12 -30.56 1.52
CA LYS A 125 -20.39 -29.26 0.90
C LYS A 125 -20.11 -28.10 1.84
N THR A 126 -20.63 -28.15 3.07
CA THR A 126 -20.39 -27.09 4.05
C THR A 126 -18.91 -27.03 4.44
N GLY A 127 -18.25 -28.17 4.63
CA GLY A 127 -16.81 -28.21 4.93
C GLY A 127 -15.90 -27.74 3.78
N VAL A 128 -16.33 -27.89 2.52
CA VAL A 128 -15.64 -27.37 1.33
C VAL A 128 -15.95 -25.89 1.09
N GLU A 129 -17.15 -25.42 1.44
CA GLU A 129 -17.53 -24.00 1.39
C GLU A 129 -16.86 -23.17 2.51
N GLU A 130 -16.68 -23.76 3.70
CA GLU A 130 -15.95 -23.17 4.84
C GLU A 130 -14.43 -23.21 4.68
N GLN A 131 -13.92 -24.02 3.75
CA GLN A 131 -12.53 -23.93 3.33
C GLN A 131 -12.29 -22.56 2.66
N GLY A 132 -11.51 -21.71 3.32
CA GLY A 132 -11.16 -20.35 2.89
C GLY A 132 -10.41 -20.25 1.55
N ASP A 133 -10.22 -21.36 0.85
CA ASP A 133 -9.56 -21.48 -0.45
C ASP A 133 -10.55 -21.75 -1.60
N SER A 134 -11.86 -21.60 -1.37
CA SER A 134 -12.87 -21.74 -2.42
C SER A 134 -12.85 -20.56 -3.42
N TRP A 135 -12.95 -20.88 -4.71
CA TRP A 135 -12.86 -19.90 -5.80
C TRP A 135 -14.05 -18.93 -5.78
N ARG A 136 -13.82 -17.71 -5.26
CA ARG A 136 -14.86 -16.68 -5.12
C ARG A 136 -15.19 -16.03 -6.47
N PRO A 137 -16.46 -15.64 -6.72
CA PRO A 137 -16.85 -14.86 -7.91
C PRO A 137 -16.02 -13.57 -8.09
N ALA A 138 -15.60 -12.96 -6.99
CA ALA A 138 -14.67 -11.84 -7.00
C ALA A 138 -13.32 -12.20 -7.63
N LEU A 139 -12.76 -13.38 -7.38
CA LEU A 139 -11.51 -13.82 -8.00
C LEU A 139 -11.69 -14.03 -9.51
N THR A 140 -12.81 -14.61 -9.95
CA THR A 140 -13.14 -14.70 -11.38
C THR A 140 -13.18 -13.32 -12.03
N HIS A 141 -13.82 -12.35 -11.37
CA HIS A 141 -13.93 -10.99 -11.86
C HIS A 141 -12.56 -10.31 -12.01
N HIS A 142 -11.73 -10.35 -10.95
CA HIS A 142 -10.38 -9.77 -10.99
C HIS A 142 -9.48 -10.49 -12.01
N PHE A 143 -9.62 -11.82 -12.14
CA PHE A 143 -8.87 -12.59 -13.12
C PHE A 143 -9.29 -12.24 -14.55
N ALA A 144 -10.59 -12.16 -14.82
CA ALA A 144 -11.13 -11.76 -16.12
C ALA A 144 -10.68 -10.35 -16.51
N LEU A 145 -10.83 -9.37 -15.60
CA LEU A 145 -10.32 -8.01 -15.80
C LEU A 145 -8.80 -8.01 -16.03
N GLY A 146 -8.03 -8.69 -15.18
CA GLY A 146 -6.58 -8.79 -15.29
C GLY A 146 -6.12 -9.38 -16.63
N SER A 147 -6.79 -10.44 -17.09
CA SER A 147 -6.51 -11.06 -18.39
C SER A 147 -6.85 -10.14 -19.57
N GLY A 148 -7.95 -9.38 -19.48
CA GLY A 148 -8.32 -8.37 -20.47
C GLY A 148 -7.30 -7.23 -20.53
N LEU A 149 -6.86 -6.73 -19.38
CA LEU A 149 -5.81 -5.71 -19.29
C LEU A 149 -4.47 -6.22 -19.83
N LEU A 150 -4.13 -7.48 -19.58
CA LEU A 150 -2.94 -8.10 -20.16
C LEU A 150 -3.04 -8.15 -21.69
N ALA A 151 -4.18 -8.55 -22.24
CA ALA A 151 -4.41 -8.56 -23.69
C ALA A 151 -4.30 -7.15 -24.29
N LEU A 152 -4.82 -6.13 -23.60
CA LEU A 152 -4.67 -4.72 -23.99
C LEU A 152 -3.21 -4.25 -23.90
N ALA A 153 -2.46 -4.66 -22.88
CA ALA A 153 -1.03 -4.34 -22.77
C ALA A 153 -0.23 -4.95 -23.92
N VAL A 154 -0.53 -6.21 -24.29
CA VAL A 154 0.05 -6.87 -25.46
C VAL A 154 -0.35 -6.15 -26.75
N GLY A 155 -1.62 -5.79 -26.91
CA GLY A 155 -2.11 -5.02 -28.06
C GLY A 155 -1.41 -3.67 -28.21
N TRP A 156 -1.19 -2.96 -27.11
CA TRP A 156 -0.44 -1.71 -27.10
C TRP A 156 1.01 -1.93 -27.55
N ALA A 157 1.68 -2.96 -27.03
CA ALA A 157 3.05 -3.30 -27.43
C ALA A 157 3.14 -3.63 -28.93
N LEU A 158 2.16 -4.38 -29.45
CA LEU A 158 2.05 -4.68 -30.89
C LEU A 158 1.89 -3.42 -31.75
N LEU A 159 1.12 -2.43 -31.29
CA LEU A 159 0.99 -1.14 -32.00
C LEU A 159 2.24 -0.28 -31.89
N ALA A 160 3.06 -0.44 -30.85
CA ALA A 160 4.33 0.25 -30.69
C ALA A 160 5.42 -0.27 -31.66
N LEU A 161 5.33 -1.52 -32.11
CA LEU A 161 6.23 -2.10 -33.12
C LEU A 161 6.10 -1.42 -34.49
N PRO A 162 7.19 -1.39 -35.30
CA PRO A 162 7.16 -0.79 -36.63
C PRO A 162 6.22 -1.54 -37.57
N GLY A 163 5.40 -0.80 -38.33
CA GLY A 163 4.41 -1.36 -39.24
C GLY A 163 3.68 -0.26 -40.02
N ALA A 164 2.60 -0.62 -40.73
CA ALA A 164 1.82 0.31 -41.53
C ALA A 164 1.27 1.47 -40.69
N HIS A 165 1.84 2.65 -40.88
CA HIS A 165 1.55 3.86 -40.10
C HIS A 165 0.05 4.22 -39.97
N PRO A 166 -0.74 4.29 -41.07
CA PRO A 166 -2.15 4.70 -40.95
C PRO A 166 -2.99 3.68 -40.17
N LEU A 167 -2.66 2.39 -40.27
CA LEU A 167 -3.36 1.34 -39.53
C LEU A 167 -3.07 1.43 -38.03
N ARG A 168 -1.80 1.67 -37.66
CA ARG A 168 -1.39 1.82 -36.26
C ARG A 168 -2.05 3.02 -35.59
N LEU A 169 -2.06 4.17 -36.27
CA LEU A 169 -2.70 5.39 -35.77
C LEU A 169 -4.21 5.20 -35.55
N THR A 170 -4.91 4.70 -36.58
CA THR A 170 -6.36 4.49 -36.51
C THR A 170 -6.74 3.44 -35.47
N ALA A 171 -5.98 2.33 -35.37
CA ALA A 171 -6.20 1.32 -34.34
C ALA A 171 -5.95 1.85 -32.93
N ALA A 172 -4.84 2.58 -32.69
CA ALA A 172 -4.54 3.14 -31.38
C ALA A 172 -5.61 4.14 -30.92
N ALA A 173 -6.04 5.03 -31.83
CA ALA A 173 -7.09 6.01 -31.56
C ALA A 173 -8.44 5.33 -31.30
N ALA A 174 -8.84 4.37 -32.16
CA ALA A 174 -10.11 3.67 -32.02
C ALA A 174 -10.19 2.87 -30.71
N VAL A 175 -9.13 2.13 -30.36
CA VAL A 175 -9.08 1.38 -29.10
C VAL A 175 -9.09 2.32 -27.91
N GLY A 176 -8.29 3.40 -27.94
CA GLY A 176 -8.28 4.40 -26.85
C GLY A 176 -9.65 5.03 -26.60
N VAL A 177 -10.37 5.41 -27.66
CA VAL A 177 -11.73 5.94 -27.57
C VAL A 177 -12.71 4.88 -27.05
N LEU A 178 -12.63 3.64 -27.56
CA LEU A 178 -13.49 2.55 -27.10
C LEU A 178 -13.27 2.23 -25.63
N LEU A 179 -12.02 2.28 -25.14
CA LEU A 179 -11.68 2.11 -23.73
C LEU A 179 -12.24 3.23 -22.85
N LEU A 180 -12.25 4.48 -23.32
CA LEU A 180 -12.92 5.56 -22.59
C LEU A 180 -14.44 5.34 -22.49
N PHE A 181 -15.09 4.94 -23.58
CA PHE A 181 -16.52 4.60 -23.54
C PHE A 181 -16.78 3.39 -22.63
N GLY A 182 -15.91 2.38 -22.67
CA GLY A 182 -15.94 1.24 -21.76
C GLY A 182 -15.74 1.63 -20.30
N ALA A 183 -14.87 2.59 -20.02
CA ALA A 183 -14.64 3.12 -18.68
C ALA A 183 -15.87 3.85 -18.15
N VAL A 184 -16.51 4.68 -18.98
CA VAL A 184 -17.77 5.36 -18.64
C VAL A 184 -18.87 4.34 -18.38
N SER A 185 -19.05 3.36 -19.28
CA SER A 185 -20.12 2.36 -19.13
C SER A 185 -19.91 1.47 -17.91
N ALA A 186 -18.69 1.01 -17.65
CA ALA A 186 -18.36 0.24 -16.46
C ALA A 186 -18.63 1.05 -15.17
N ALA A 187 -18.14 2.29 -15.10
CA ALA A 187 -18.28 3.13 -13.91
C ALA A 187 -19.72 3.61 -13.68
N ARG A 188 -20.47 3.96 -14.74
CA ARG A 188 -21.78 4.64 -14.63
C ARG A 188 -22.97 3.73 -14.88
N ALA A 189 -22.87 2.79 -15.81
CA ALA A 189 -23.99 1.93 -16.19
C ALA A 189 -23.97 0.59 -15.44
N VAL A 190 -22.79 -0.01 -15.27
CA VAL A 190 -22.61 -1.27 -14.52
C VAL A 190 -22.43 -1.01 -13.02
N GLY A 191 -21.87 0.16 -12.66
CA GLY A 191 -21.55 0.51 -11.28
C GLY A 191 -20.27 -0.15 -10.76
N ASP A 192 -19.43 -0.68 -11.67
CA ASP A 192 -18.13 -1.24 -11.33
C ASP A 192 -17.03 -0.19 -11.51
N ALA A 193 -16.69 0.44 -10.38
CA ALA A 193 -15.64 1.45 -10.33
C ALA A 193 -14.25 0.87 -10.65
N VAL A 194 -13.97 -0.40 -10.30
CA VAL A 194 -12.64 -1.01 -10.50
C VAL A 194 -12.40 -1.24 -11.99
N ALA A 195 -13.37 -1.82 -12.68
CA ALA A 195 -13.31 -1.96 -14.14
C ALA A 195 -13.23 -0.59 -14.84
N GLY A 196 -14.02 0.38 -14.37
CA GLY A 196 -14.01 1.76 -14.90
C GLY A 196 -12.64 2.42 -14.80
N VAL A 197 -12.01 2.39 -13.61
CA VAL A 197 -10.66 2.93 -13.40
C VAL A 197 -9.63 2.18 -14.24
N ALA A 198 -9.69 0.85 -14.29
CA ALA A 198 -8.74 0.04 -15.05
C ALA A 198 -8.79 0.31 -16.57
N LEU A 199 -9.99 0.37 -17.15
CA LEU A 199 -10.18 0.71 -18.57
C LEU A 199 -9.76 2.16 -18.85
N GLY A 200 -10.13 3.09 -17.98
CA GLY A 200 -9.74 4.51 -18.10
C GLY A 200 -8.22 4.69 -18.04
N ALA A 201 -7.55 4.02 -17.11
CA ALA A 201 -6.09 4.05 -16.98
C ALA A 201 -5.40 3.48 -18.23
N THR A 202 -5.98 2.44 -18.82
CA THR A 202 -5.46 1.80 -20.05
C THR A 202 -5.74 2.62 -21.30
N ALA A 203 -6.79 3.46 -21.32
CA ALA A 203 -7.06 4.36 -22.43
C ALA A 203 -5.97 5.43 -22.62
N VAL A 204 -5.36 5.90 -21.53
CA VAL A 204 -4.31 6.94 -21.55
C VAL A 204 -3.12 6.57 -22.44
N PRO A 205 -2.42 5.44 -22.25
CA PRO A 205 -1.28 5.07 -23.09
C PRO A 205 -1.66 4.79 -24.55
N TYR A 206 -2.88 4.32 -24.83
CA TYR A 206 -3.37 4.14 -26.20
C TYR A 206 -3.57 5.46 -26.93
N LEU A 207 -4.21 6.44 -26.28
CA LEU A 207 -4.40 7.78 -26.85
C LEU A 207 -3.10 8.57 -26.93
N ALA A 208 -2.20 8.41 -25.96
CA ALA A 208 -0.85 8.96 -26.04
C ALA A 208 -0.09 8.39 -27.24
N LEU A 209 -0.17 7.07 -27.48
CA LEU A 209 0.43 6.43 -28.66
C LEU A 209 -0.18 6.94 -29.96
N ALA A 210 -1.49 7.11 -30.02
CA ALA A 210 -2.16 7.72 -31.17
C ALA A 210 -1.67 9.17 -31.40
N GLY A 211 -1.46 9.94 -30.33
CA GLY A 211 -0.86 11.27 -30.40
C GLY A 211 0.56 11.24 -30.96
N VAL A 212 1.42 10.35 -30.46
CA VAL A 212 2.79 10.14 -30.98
C VAL A 212 2.78 9.81 -32.47
N LEU A 213 1.82 9.03 -32.95
CA LEU A 213 1.69 8.62 -34.35
C LEU A 213 0.96 9.65 -35.23
N ALA A 214 0.48 10.77 -34.69
CA ALA A 214 -0.28 11.75 -35.46
C ALA A 214 0.58 12.61 -36.41
N PRO A 215 1.78 13.09 -36.02
CA PRO A 215 2.63 13.85 -36.92
C PRO A 215 3.12 12.99 -38.09
N THR A 216 2.93 13.46 -39.32
CA THR A 216 3.45 12.81 -40.53
C THR A 216 4.51 13.65 -41.22
N GLY A 217 5.62 13.04 -41.65
CA GLY A 217 6.46 13.59 -42.72
C GLY A 217 7.78 14.27 -42.33
N ALA A 218 8.72 13.54 -41.73
CA ALA A 218 10.10 14.02 -41.60
C ALA A 218 11.01 13.42 -42.68
N THR A 219 11.58 14.26 -43.55
CA THR A 219 12.71 13.90 -44.42
C THR A 219 13.94 14.73 -44.03
N GLY A 220 15.01 14.06 -43.58
CA GLY A 220 16.30 14.70 -43.21
C GLY A 220 16.57 14.82 -41.69
N ARG A 221 17.85 14.84 -41.29
CA ARG A 221 18.30 14.75 -39.88
C ARG A 221 17.85 15.92 -38.99
N ALA A 222 17.87 17.16 -39.48
CA ALA A 222 17.39 18.32 -38.71
C ALA A 222 15.87 18.25 -38.48
N HIS A 223 15.14 17.69 -39.44
CA HIS A 223 13.71 17.43 -39.31
C HIS A 223 13.40 16.27 -38.34
N LEU A 224 14.33 15.34 -38.08
CA LEU A 224 14.10 14.23 -37.14
C LEU A 224 13.99 14.71 -35.69
N ALA A 225 14.81 15.65 -35.24
CA ALA A 225 14.70 16.18 -33.87
C ALA A 225 13.39 16.96 -33.67
N ALA A 226 13.03 17.80 -34.65
CA ALA A 226 11.74 18.48 -34.67
C ALA A 226 10.57 17.49 -34.74
N HIS A 227 10.70 16.40 -35.48
CA HIS A 227 9.69 15.36 -35.59
C HIS A 227 9.47 14.63 -34.26
N HIS A 228 10.52 14.11 -33.63
CA HIS A 228 10.40 13.52 -32.29
C HIS A 228 9.87 14.52 -31.26
N GLY A 229 10.20 15.82 -31.42
CA GLY A 229 9.62 16.90 -30.63
C GLY A 229 8.10 17.01 -30.82
N MET A 230 7.62 17.00 -32.07
CA MET A 230 6.18 16.98 -32.39
C MET A 230 5.51 15.72 -31.87
N GLU A 231 6.10 14.54 -32.06
CA GLU A 231 5.58 13.25 -31.57
C GLU A 231 5.42 13.27 -30.05
N LEU A 232 6.44 13.72 -29.33
CA LEU A 232 6.41 13.75 -27.87
C LEU A 232 5.43 14.82 -27.34
N LEU A 233 5.34 15.97 -28.01
CA LEU A 233 4.40 17.03 -27.66
C LEU A 233 2.95 16.58 -27.88
N THR A 234 2.65 16.03 -29.06
CA THR A 234 1.30 15.57 -29.43
C THR A 234 0.89 14.33 -28.64
N GLY A 235 1.81 13.40 -28.41
CA GLY A 235 1.62 12.26 -27.53
C GLY A 235 1.37 12.66 -26.07
N GLY A 236 2.17 13.58 -25.53
CA GLY A 236 1.99 14.15 -24.20
C GLY A 236 0.66 14.90 -24.06
N ALA A 237 0.30 15.74 -25.04
CA ALA A 237 -0.96 16.46 -25.04
C ALA A 237 -2.17 15.52 -25.14
N ALA A 238 -2.11 14.51 -26.02
CA ALA A 238 -3.17 13.51 -26.15
C ALA A 238 -3.32 12.67 -24.87
N GLY A 239 -2.20 12.25 -24.25
CA GLY A 239 -2.20 11.55 -22.97
C GLY A 239 -2.76 12.40 -21.83
N LEU A 240 -2.42 13.69 -21.79
CA LEU A 240 -2.96 14.65 -20.81
C LEU A 240 -4.48 14.80 -20.97
N CYS A 241 -4.96 15.02 -22.19
CA CYS A 241 -6.39 15.08 -22.49
C CYS A 241 -7.09 13.77 -22.12
N ALA A 242 -6.51 12.63 -22.47
CA ALA A 242 -7.05 11.31 -22.14
C ALA A 242 -7.17 11.08 -20.63
N ALA A 243 -6.14 11.46 -19.85
CA ALA A 243 -6.16 11.32 -18.40
C ALA A 243 -7.23 12.20 -17.75
N LEU A 244 -7.40 13.44 -18.22
CA LEU A 244 -8.44 14.35 -17.74
C LEU A 244 -9.85 13.87 -18.15
N LEU A 245 -10.01 13.35 -19.36
CA LEU A 245 -11.28 12.78 -19.81
C LEU A 245 -11.64 11.52 -19.02
N ALA A 246 -10.67 10.63 -18.78
CA ALA A 246 -10.88 9.43 -17.98
C ALA A 246 -11.24 9.77 -16.52
N LEU A 247 -10.58 10.78 -15.95
CA LEU A 247 -10.92 11.32 -14.63
C LEU A 247 -12.37 11.82 -14.57
N ALA A 248 -12.79 12.62 -15.55
CA ALA A 248 -14.15 13.17 -15.62
C ALA A 248 -15.20 12.08 -15.88
N ALA A 249 -14.87 11.10 -16.72
CA ALA A 249 -15.72 9.97 -17.08
C ALA A 249 -16.02 9.05 -15.89
N VAL A 250 -14.95 8.55 -15.27
CA VAL A 250 -15.03 7.53 -14.20
C VAL A 250 -15.47 8.17 -12.89
N GLY A 251 -14.92 9.35 -12.55
CA GLY A 251 -15.23 10.04 -11.29
C GLY A 251 -14.72 9.34 -10.03
N CYS A 252 -13.90 8.29 -10.17
CA CYS A 252 -13.26 7.54 -9.08
C CYS A 252 -11.73 7.54 -9.25
N ASP A 253 -11.01 7.36 -8.14
CA ASP A 253 -9.53 7.32 -8.08
C ASP A 253 -8.80 8.48 -8.79
N ALA A 254 -9.19 9.71 -8.42
CA ALA A 254 -8.51 10.93 -8.85
C ALA A 254 -6.97 10.92 -8.72
N PRO A 255 -6.35 10.32 -7.68
CA PRO A 255 -4.91 10.21 -7.58
C PRO A 255 -4.23 9.59 -8.80
N LEU A 256 -4.79 8.49 -9.33
CA LEU A 256 -4.20 7.74 -10.43
C LEU A 256 -4.16 8.59 -11.71
N PHE A 257 -5.28 9.19 -12.08
CA PHE A 257 -5.39 10.01 -13.29
C PHE A 257 -4.56 11.29 -13.18
N LEU A 258 -4.51 11.92 -12.01
CA LEU A 258 -3.65 13.09 -11.80
C LEU A 258 -2.16 12.72 -11.85
N GLY A 259 -1.77 11.52 -11.40
CA GLY A 259 -0.43 10.98 -11.63
C GLY A 259 -0.12 10.83 -13.13
N ALA A 260 -1.07 10.31 -13.92
CA ALA A 260 -0.92 10.23 -15.37
C ALA A 260 -0.82 11.61 -16.04
N VAL A 261 -1.54 12.63 -15.54
CA VAL A 261 -1.39 14.02 -15.98
C VAL A 261 0.02 14.55 -15.72
N LEU A 262 0.59 14.31 -14.53
CA LEU A 262 1.97 14.73 -14.22
C LEU A 262 2.98 14.06 -15.18
N LEU A 263 2.81 12.77 -15.46
CA LEU A 263 3.66 12.07 -16.41
C LEU A 263 3.52 12.64 -17.84
N ALA A 264 2.30 12.93 -18.27
CA ALA A 264 2.05 13.54 -19.58
C ALA A 264 2.68 14.93 -19.71
N LEU A 265 2.67 15.74 -18.64
CA LEU A 265 3.36 17.04 -18.59
C LEU A 265 4.87 16.93 -18.79
N VAL A 266 5.51 15.87 -18.29
CA VAL A 266 6.93 15.60 -18.55
C VAL A 266 7.18 15.36 -20.03
N GLY A 267 6.30 14.60 -20.70
CA GLY A 267 6.35 14.40 -22.15
C GLY A 267 6.18 15.73 -22.92
N VAL A 268 5.18 16.53 -22.55
CA VAL A 268 4.96 17.86 -23.15
C VAL A 268 6.19 18.75 -22.99
N ALA A 269 6.81 18.78 -21.81
CA ALA A 269 8.01 19.58 -21.55
C ALA A 269 9.21 19.13 -22.41
N GLY A 270 9.42 17.82 -22.54
CA GLY A 270 10.45 17.26 -23.42
C GLY A 270 10.20 17.58 -24.90
N GLY A 271 8.94 17.45 -25.36
CA GLY A 271 8.55 17.77 -26.74
C GLY A 271 8.72 19.25 -27.06
N ALA A 272 8.28 20.13 -26.16
CA ALA A 272 8.46 21.58 -26.29
C ALA A 272 9.95 21.98 -26.30
N SER A 273 10.78 21.30 -25.51
CA SER A 273 12.22 21.53 -25.48
C SER A 273 12.87 21.18 -26.82
N LEU A 274 12.54 20.03 -27.40
CA LEU A 274 13.01 19.63 -28.74
C LEU A 274 12.56 20.61 -29.83
N LEU A 275 11.32 21.08 -29.78
CA LEU A 275 10.79 22.08 -30.73
C LEU A 275 11.44 23.46 -30.59
N SER A 276 11.98 23.77 -29.42
CA SER A 276 12.74 25.00 -29.17
C SER A 276 14.16 24.96 -29.76
N GLY A 277 14.55 23.85 -30.40
CA GLY A 277 15.88 23.66 -31.01
C GLY A 277 16.92 23.06 -30.07
N LEU A 278 16.53 22.64 -28.86
CA LEU A 278 17.43 21.96 -27.94
C LEU A 278 17.81 20.57 -28.47
N SER A 279 19.02 20.13 -28.14
CA SER A 279 19.45 18.77 -28.47
C SER A 279 18.62 17.72 -27.72
N THR A 280 18.62 16.49 -28.21
CA THR A 280 17.95 15.36 -27.52
C THR A 280 18.45 15.14 -26.10
N ALA A 281 19.73 15.40 -25.83
CA ALA A 281 20.29 15.32 -24.49
C ALA A 281 19.74 16.44 -23.61
N ASP A 282 19.77 17.69 -24.08
CA ASP A 282 19.30 18.85 -23.31
C ASP A 282 17.80 18.77 -23.02
N ALA A 283 17.00 18.31 -23.98
CA ALA A 283 15.57 18.09 -23.77
C ALA A 283 15.29 17.03 -22.70
N ALA A 284 16.09 15.94 -22.67
CA ALA A 284 15.98 14.91 -21.63
C ALA A 284 16.42 15.43 -20.25
N LEU A 285 17.44 16.30 -20.20
CA LEU A 285 17.86 16.99 -18.97
C LEU A 285 16.73 17.89 -18.43
N VAL A 286 16.12 18.70 -19.30
CA VAL A 286 15.00 19.57 -18.93
C VAL A 286 13.79 18.75 -18.45
N ALA A 287 13.42 17.69 -19.17
CA ALA A 287 12.33 16.80 -18.77
C ALA A 287 12.60 16.11 -17.41
N ALA A 288 13.85 15.70 -17.16
CA ALA A 288 14.24 15.13 -15.87
C ALA A 288 14.17 16.17 -14.74
N LEU A 289 14.62 17.41 -14.98
CA LEU A 289 14.49 18.50 -14.00
C LEU A 289 13.03 18.83 -13.71
N VAL A 290 12.16 18.85 -14.72
CA VAL A 290 10.71 19.00 -14.55
C VAL A 290 10.15 17.84 -13.71
N THR A 291 10.57 16.60 -13.98
CA THR A 291 10.16 15.43 -13.18
C THR A 291 10.57 15.58 -11.70
N VAL A 292 11.80 16.01 -11.44
CA VAL A 292 12.31 16.26 -10.08
C VAL A 292 11.56 17.42 -9.41
N ALA A 293 11.26 18.50 -10.14
CA ALA A 293 10.50 19.62 -9.62
C ALA A 293 9.06 19.22 -9.27
N LEU A 294 8.40 18.46 -10.14
CA LEU A 294 7.06 17.91 -9.87
C LEU A 294 7.09 16.96 -8.66
N ALA A 295 8.12 16.11 -8.55
CA ALA A 295 8.33 15.23 -7.39
C ALA A 295 8.51 16.01 -6.08
N ALA A 296 9.18 17.16 -6.12
CA ALA A 296 9.35 18.04 -4.96
C ALA A 296 8.03 18.73 -4.54
N LEU A 297 7.11 18.96 -5.48
CA LEU A 297 5.79 19.54 -5.22
C LEU A 297 4.76 18.51 -4.71
N VAL A 298 5.08 17.21 -4.72
CA VAL A 298 4.15 16.14 -4.31
C VAL A 298 3.56 16.33 -2.92
N PRO A 299 4.32 16.64 -1.85
CA PRO A 299 3.75 16.79 -0.52
C PRO A 299 2.73 17.93 -0.44
N TRP A 300 3.00 19.04 -1.14
CA TRP A 300 2.12 20.20 -1.18
C TRP A 300 0.87 19.95 -2.03
N LEU A 301 1.03 19.34 -3.21
CA LEU A 301 -0.11 18.97 -4.06
C LEU A 301 -1.01 17.94 -3.38
N ALA A 302 -0.43 16.93 -2.74
CA ALA A 302 -1.18 15.87 -2.09
C ALA A 302 -1.99 16.39 -0.89
N SER A 303 -1.42 17.26 -0.05
CA SER A 303 -2.18 17.88 1.05
C SER A 303 -3.27 18.82 0.54
N TRP A 304 -2.97 19.66 -0.44
CA TRP A 304 -3.96 20.59 -0.99
C TRP A 304 -5.15 19.85 -1.64
N LEU A 305 -4.88 18.74 -2.35
CA LEU A 305 -5.91 17.91 -2.95
C LEU A 305 -6.67 17.08 -1.89
N SER A 306 -5.99 16.53 -0.88
CA SER A 306 -6.65 15.73 0.15
C SER A 306 -7.65 16.56 0.96
N HIS A 307 -7.26 17.76 1.39
CA HIS A 307 -8.16 18.67 2.11
C HIS A 307 -9.41 19.02 1.30
N ARG A 308 -9.26 19.28 -0.01
CA ARG A 308 -10.41 19.58 -0.88
C ARG A 308 -11.36 18.40 -1.06
N ASN A 309 -10.82 17.18 -1.14
CA ASN A 309 -11.63 15.96 -1.31
C ASN A 309 -12.35 15.57 -0.03
N VAL A 310 -11.68 15.58 1.12
CA VAL A 310 -12.33 15.29 2.41
C VAL A 310 -13.40 16.35 2.73
N ALA A 311 -13.12 17.63 2.45
CA ALA A 311 -14.12 18.70 2.57
C ALA A 311 -15.31 18.54 1.60
N ALA A 312 -15.16 17.85 0.46
CA ALA A 312 -16.24 17.56 -0.46
C ALA A 312 -17.07 16.35 -0.03
N LEU A 313 -16.42 15.27 0.42
CA LEU A 313 -17.07 14.05 0.91
C LEU A 313 -17.99 14.36 2.10
N ARG A 314 -17.52 15.15 3.07
CA ARG A 314 -18.27 15.43 4.31
C ARG A 314 -19.40 16.45 4.13
N ARG A 315 -19.35 17.30 3.09
CA ARG A 315 -20.49 18.19 2.74
C ARG A 315 -21.73 17.44 2.23
N GLY A 316 -21.57 16.21 1.77
CA GLY A 316 -22.67 15.38 1.26
C GLY A 316 -23.43 14.61 2.34
N VAL A 317 -22.93 14.57 3.58
CA VAL A 317 -23.53 13.79 4.69
C VAL A 317 -24.01 14.76 5.78
N PRO A 318 -25.24 15.31 5.67
CA PRO A 318 -25.78 16.18 6.71
C PRO A 318 -26.09 15.37 7.98
N GLY A 319 -25.59 15.83 9.13
CA GLY A 319 -26.01 15.34 10.45
C GLY A 319 -25.01 14.46 11.22
N GLN A 320 -23.79 14.25 10.71
CA GLN A 320 -22.76 13.49 11.42
C GLN A 320 -21.60 14.40 11.82
N GLU A 321 -21.60 14.85 13.08
CA GLU A 321 -20.43 15.46 13.71
C GLU A 321 -19.39 14.35 13.89
N ALA A 322 -18.33 14.41 13.09
CA ALA A 322 -17.25 13.44 13.17
C ALA A 322 -16.22 13.88 14.20
N GLU A 323 -15.69 12.90 14.92
CA GLU A 323 -14.62 13.13 15.88
C GLU A 323 -13.36 13.63 15.12
N PRO A 324 -12.60 14.58 15.68
CA PRO A 324 -11.43 15.14 15.01
C PRO A 324 -10.40 14.09 14.57
N ASP A 325 -10.29 12.98 15.30
CA ASP A 325 -9.35 11.89 15.01
C ASP A 325 -9.73 11.12 13.72
N ASP A 326 -11.04 10.92 13.46
CA ASP A 326 -11.53 10.28 12.23
C ASP A 326 -11.26 11.13 10.98
N VAL A 327 -11.32 12.46 11.14
CA VAL A 327 -11.05 13.39 10.05
C VAL A 327 -9.58 13.35 9.64
N GLU A 328 -8.67 13.28 10.62
CA GLU A 328 -7.24 13.20 10.36
C GLU A 328 -6.86 11.86 9.71
N ALA A 329 -7.45 10.75 10.18
CA ALA A 329 -7.24 9.43 9.59
C ALA A 329 -7.67 9.35 8.10
N ASP A 330 -8.84 9.91 7.77
CA ASP A 330 -9.32 10.01 6.38
C ASP A 330 -8.41 10.89 5.51
N LEU A 331 -7.98 12.03 6.05
CA LEU A 331 -7.07 12.94 5.36
C LEU A 331 -5.75 12.27 5.04
N ASP A 332 -5.17 11.55 6.01
CA ASP A 332 -3.92 10.82 5.84
C ASP A 332 -4.04 9.69 4.80
N ALA A 333 -5.13 8.93 4.83
CA ALA A 333 -5.39 7.88 3.86
C ALA A 333 -5.50 8.43 2.42
N VAL A 334 -6.24 9.53 2.22
CA VAL A 334 -6.37 10.18 0.90
C VAL A 334 -5.04 10.79 0.46
N ASN A 335 -4.31 11.42 1.38
CA ASN A 335 -3.00 12.02 1.12
C ASN A 335 -1.96 10.96 0.71
N ASP A 336 -1.92 9.79 1.36
CA ASP A 336 -1.01 8.71 0.97
C ASP A 336 -1.34 8.16 -0.42
N ARG A 337 -2.62 8.09 -0.82
CA ARG A 337 -2.99 7.72 -2.20
C ARG A 337 -2.48 8.72 -3.23
N TYR A 338 -2.62 10.02 -2.99
CA TYR A 338 -2.07 11.07 -3.87
C TYR A 338 -0.54 11.01 -3.95
N ARG A 339 0.12 10.89 -2.80
CA ARG A 339 1.59 10.74 -2.74
C ARG A 339 2.03 9.49 -3.48
N SER A 340 1.29 8.39 -3.36
CA SER A 340 1.57 7.13 -4.07
C SER A 340 1.57 7.32 -5.57
N ALA A 341 0.45 7.83 -6.10
CA ALA A 341 0.27 7.98 -7.54
C ALA A 341 1.30 8.94 -8.14
N PHE A 342 1.57 10.07 -7.47
CA PHE A 342 2.54 11.05 -7.98
C PHE A 342 3.98 10.54 -7.91
N ARG A 343 4.35 9.77 -6.88
CA ARG A 343 5.68 9.16 -6.78
C ARG A 343 5.89 8.08 -7.85
N ILE A 344 4.88 7.25 -8.12
CA ILE A 344 4.93 6.27 -9.20
C ILE A 344 5.05 6.98 -10.55
N ALA A 345 4.28 8.04 -10.79
CA ALA A 345 4.39 8.85 -12.00
C ALA A 345 5.78 9.49 -12.16
N ALA A 346 6.34 10.04 -11.08
CA ALA A 346 7.70 10.59 -11.08
C ALA A 346 8.77 9.51 -11.34
N ALA A 347 8.60 8.30 -10.79
CA ALA A 347 9.50 7.17 -11.04
C ALA A 347 9.46 6.75 -12.52
N LEU A 348 8.27 6.68 -13.12
CA LEU A 348 8.09 6.39 -14.55
C LEU A 348 8.69 7.50 -15.43
N GLY A 349 8.45 8.76 -15.09
CA GLY A 349 9.03 9.91 -15.80
C GLY A 349 10.56 9.92 -15.73
N ALA A 350 11.13 9.61 -14.56
CA ALA A 350 12.57 9.49 -14.38
C ALA A 350 13.13 8.31 -15.19
N ALA A 351 12.47 7.16 -15.18
CA ALA A 351 12.87 6.00 -15.99
C ALA A 351 12.87 6.33 -17.49
N ALA A 352 11.84 7.03 -17.99
CA ALA A 352 11.77 7.49 -19.38
C ALA A 352 12.88 8.50 -19.72
N CYS A 353 13.23 9.41 -18.81
CA CYS A 353 14.36 10.32 -19.04
C CYS A 353 15.71 9.56 -19.04
N LEU A 354 15.85 8.58 -18.15
CA LEU A 354 17.05 7.75 -18.04
C LEU A 354 17.29 6.90 -19.31
N THR A 355 16.23 6.39 -19.96
CA THR A 355 16.39 5.67 -21.24
C THR A 355 17.00 6.56 -22.32
N VAL A 356 16.52 7.79 -22.45
CA VAL A 356 17.02 8.74 -23.44
C VAL A 356 18.45 9.16 -23.11
N LEU A 357 18.72 9.55 -21.86
CA LEU A 357 20.06 9.99 -21.43
C LEU A 357 21.11 8.89 -21.58
N ALA A 358 20.78 7.64 -21.24
CA ALA A 358 21.69 6.51 -21.40
C ALA A 358 21.96 6.16 -22.88
N ALA A 359 21.03 6.48 -23.79
CA ALA A 359 21.23 6.28 -25.22
C ALA A 359 22.06 7.41 -25.87
N THR A 360 22.05 8.62 -25.31
CA THR A 360 22.80 9.77 -25.83
C THR A 360 24.31 9.65 -25.59
N LYS A 361 25.13 10.11 -26.54
CA LYS A 361 26.60 10.10 -26.39
C LYS A 361 27.06 11.33 -25.59
N GLY A 362 28.03 11.14 -24.69
CA GLY A 362 28.72 12.24 -24.02
C GLY A 362 28.85 12.01 -22.52
N THR A 363 29.91 12.54 -21.91
CA THR A 363 30.09 12.47 -20.45
C THR A 363 29.04 13.27 -19.66
N PRO A 364 28.54 14.45 -20.11
CA PRO A 364 27.48 15.16 -19.39
C PRO A 364 26.18 14.36 -19.18
N PRO A 365 25.52 13.80 -20.21
CA PRO A 365 24.26 13.08 -20.01
C PRO A 365 24.43 11.80 -19.15
N HIS A 366 25.56 11.10 -19.26
CA HIS A 366 25.82 9.91 -18.43
C HIS A 366 26.03 10.29 -16.95
N SER A 367 26.78 11.36 -16.68
CA SER A 367 26.99 11.86 -15.31
C SER A 367 25.68 12.32 -14.65
N PHE A 368 24.82 13.01 -15.42
CA PHE A 368 23.51 13.41 -14.96
C PHE A 368 22.58 12.21 -14.73
N ALA A 369 22.57 11.22 -15.64
CA ALA A 369 21.79 9.99 -15.47
C ALA A 369 22.22 9.19 -14.23
N ALA A 370 23.51 9.15 -13.91
CA ALA A 370 24.03 8.54 -12.69
C ALA A 370 23.54 9.28 -11.44
N ALA A 371 23.63 10.62 -11.44
CA ALA A 371 23.15 11.45 -10.34
C ALA A 371 21.62 11.34 -10.16
N LEU A 372 20.85 11.27 -11.26
CA LEU A 372 19.40 11.10 -11.24
C LEU A 372 19.01 9.73 -10.68
N SER A 373 19.70 8.66 -11.11
CA SER A 373 19.49 7.32 -10.58
C SER A 373 19.77 7.26 -9.08
N LEU A 374 20.86 7.89 -8.63
CA LEU A 374 21.17 8.03 -7.20
C LEU A 374 20.06 8.78 -6.46
N LEU A 375 19.59 9.92 -6.98
CA LEU A 375 18.53 10.71 -6.36
C LEU A 375 17.24 9.90 -6.17
N VAL A 376 16.85 9.12 -7.17
CA VAL A 376 15.64 8.28 -7.13
C VAL A 376 15.78 7.16 -6.09
N VAL A 377 16.94 6.51 -6.01
CA VAL A 377 17.23 5.51 -4.96
C VAL A 377 17.20 6.15 -3.56
N LEU A 378 17.78 7.34 -3.40
CA LEU A 378 17.76 8.06 -2.13
C LEU A 378 16.35 8.47 -1.69
N HIS A 379 15.45 8.79 -2.63
CA HIS A 379 14.05 9.02 -2.32
C HIS A 379 13.35 7.75 -1.83
N ALA A 380 13.70 6.59 -2.38
CA ALA A 380 13.14 5.32 -1.94
C ALA A 380 13.48 5.01 -0.46
N LEU A 381 14.63 5.50 0.04
CA LEU A 381 15.05 5.30 1.44
C LEU A 381 14.25 6.12 2.45
N THR A 382 13.57 7.19 2.02
CA THR A 382 12.75 8.05 2.89
C THR A 382 11.25 7.82 2.70
N THR A 383 10.87 6.73 2.02
CA THR A 383 9.47 6.45 1.68
C THR A 383 9.00 5.27 2.51
N ASP A 384 7.92 5.47 3.27
CA ASP A 384 7.39 4.47 4.19
C ASP A 384 6.57 3.40 3.48
N ASN A 385 5.83 3.77 2.43
CA ASN A 385 4.98 2.85 1.68
C ASN A 385 5.81 1.92 0.77
N ALA A 386 5.64 0.61 0.94
CA ALA A 386 6.40 -0.43 0.26
C ALA A 386 6.29 -0.37 -1.27
N TRP A 387 5.10 -0.10 -1.82
CA TRP A 387 4.88 -0.03 -3.27
C TRP A 387 5.54 1.19 -3.89
N GLN A 388 5.46 2.33 -3.22
CA GLN A 388 6.13 3.55 -3.65
C GLN A 388 7.65 3.38 -3.62
N ARG A 389 8.15 2.77 -2.55
CA ARG A 389 9.57 2.45 -2.38
C ARG A 389 10.04 1.49 -3.47
N LEU A 390 9.27 0.44 -3.78
CA LEU A 390 9.59 -0.50 -4.84
C LEU A 390 9.66 0.18 -6.21
N ALA A 391 8.67 1.02 -6.55
CA ALA A 391 8.65 1.74 -7.83
C ALA A 391 9.89 2.63 -8.01
N LEU A 392 10.29 3.36 -6.97
CA LEU A 392 11.49 4.20 -6.98
C LEU A 392 12.77 3.35 -7.07
N LEU A 393 12.88 2.28 -6.29
CA LEU A 393 14.04 1.38 -6.36
C LEU A 393 14.19 0.76 -7.74
N LEU A 394 13.10 0.29 -8.35
CA LEU A 394 13.11 -0.27 -9.69
C LEU A 394 13.53 0.77 -10.74
N ALA A 395 13.02 2.00 -10.66
CA ALA A 395 13.42 3.07 -11.58
C ALA A 395 14.91 3.43 -11.46
N GLY A 396 15.44 3.51 -10.23
CA GLY A 396 16.86 3.77 -9.99
C GLY A 396 17.77 2.61 -10.40
N ALA A 397 17.37 1.37 -10.10
CA ALA A 397 18.07 0.16 -10.52
C ALA A 397 18.08 0.02 -12.06
N TYR A 398 16.96 0.39 -12.70
CA TYR A 398 16.85 0.40 -14.16
C TYR A 398 17.82 1.40 -14.80
N GLY A 399 17.88 2.64 -14.29
CA GLY A 399 18.83 3.65 -14.78
C GLY A 399 20.29 3.24 -14.64
N THR A 400 20.67 2.72 -13.46
CA THR A 400 22.03 2.22 -13.23
C THR A 400 22.37 1.03 -14.13
N ALA A 401 21.45 0.08 -14.30
CA ALA A 401 21.64 -1.06 -15.19
C ALA A 401 21.82 -0.62 -16.66
N LEU A 402 21.04 0.35 -17.14
CA LEU A 402 21.19 0.91 -18.48
C LEU A 402 22.56 1.55 -18.69
N LEU A 403 23.03 2.36 -17.74
CA LEU A 403 24.35 2.98 -17.82
C LEU A 403 25.47 1.95 -17.83
N VAL A 404 25.41 0.95 -16.95
CA VAL A 404 26.39 -0.14 -16.91
C VAL A 404 26.39 -0.94 -18.22
N ALA A 405 25.21 -1.27 -18.74
CA ALA A 405 25.08 -1.98 -20.01
C ALA A 405 25.67 -1.18 -21.18
N HIS A 406 25.38 0.13 -21.23
CA HIS A 406 25.89 1.00 -22.28
C HIS A 406 27.40 1.15 -22.23
N GLU A 407 27.96 1.36 -21.04
CA GLU A 407 29.40 1.49 -20.82
C GLU A 407 30.13 0.17 -21.07
N ALA A 408 29.53 -0.96 -20.70
CA ALA A 408 30.10 -2.29 -20.92
C ALA A 408 30.24 -2.63 -22.41
N VAL A 409 29.29 -2.21 -23.24
CA VAL A 409 29.34 -2.41 -24.70
C VAL A 409 30.39 -1.53 -25.36
N ARG A 410 30.62 -0.31 -24.85
CA ARG A 410 31.51 0.69 -25.47
C ARG A 410 32.97 0.58 -25.07
N HIS A 411 33.26 0.09 -23.87
CA HIS A 411 34.61 0.12 -23.33
C HIS A 411 35.32 -1.25 -23.33
N SER A 412 36.64 -1.20 -23.16
CA SER A 412 37.54 -2.36 -23.14
C SER A 412 37.24 -3.31 -21.97
N ALA A 413 37.73 -4.55 -22.06
CA ALA A 413 37.52 -5.58 -21.03
C ALA A 413 37.90 -5.12 -19.61
N THR A 414 38.92 -4.27 -19.48
CA THR A 414 39.37 -3.70 -18.20
C THR A 414 38.30 -2.82 -17.53
N VAL A 415 37.60 -1.99 -18.31
CA VAL A 415 36.52 -1.14 -17.79
C VAL A 415 35.30 -1.99 -17.41
N ARG A 416 35.01 -3.06 -18.15
CA ARG A 416 33.94 -4.01 -17.80
C ARG A 416 34.20 -4.70 -16.47
N LEU A 417 35.45 -5.11 -16.22
CA LEU A 417 35.86 -5.68 -14.94
C LEU A 417 35.79 -4.64 -13.80
N GLY A 418 36.13 -3.38 -14.08
CA GLY A 418 35.95 -2.27 -13.14
C GLY A 418 34.49 -2.01 -12.78
N LEU A 419 33.59 -2.01 -13.78
CA LEU A 419 32.14 -1.86 -13.59
C LEU A 419 31.55 -3.02 -12.79
N LEU A 420 31.96 -4.27 -13.09
CA LEU A 420 31.58 -5.45 -12.32
C LEU A 420 32.04 -5.32 -10.86
N GLY A 421 33.30 -4.91 -10.64
CA GLY A 421 33.82 -4.65 -9.30
C GLY A 421 33.03 -3.58 -8.56
N GLY A 422 32.69 -2.46 -9.23
CA GLY A 422 31.86 -1.40 -8.67
C GLY A 422 30.45 -1.88 -8.32
N LEU A 423 29.82 -2.70 -9.16
CA LEU A 423 28.50 -3.26 -8.92
C LEU A 423 28.50 -4.26 -7.75
N LEU A 424 29.55 -5.09 -7.65
CA LEU A 424 29.74 -6.00 -6.53
C LEU A 424 29.97 -5.25 -5.22
N VAL A 425 30.75 -4.17 -5.23
CA VAL A 425 30.94 -3.29 -4.07
C VAL A 425 29.63 -2.61 -3.66
N LEU A 426 28.86 -2.10 -4.63
CA LEU A 426 27.55 -1.51 -4.38
C LEU A 426 26.59 -2.55 -3.76
N GLY A 427 26.53 -3.77 -4.32
CA GLY A 427 25.75 -4.87 -3.76
C GLY A 427 26.18 -5.23 -2.33
N ALA A 428 27.49 -5.31 -2.09
CA ALA A 428 28.06 -5.55 -0.76
C ALA A 428 27.77 -4.43 0.24
N LEU A 429 27.66 -3.17 -0.21
CA LEU A 429 27.26 -2.02 0.62
C LEU A 429 25.76 -1.99 0.92
N LEU A 430 24.92 -2.45 -0.02
CA LEU A 430 23.46 -2.47 0.12
C LEU A 430 22.97 -3.62 1.02
N LEU A 431 23.66 -4.76 1.04
CA LEU A 431 23.33 -5.92 1.89
C LEU A 431 23.26 -5.56 3.40
N PRO A 432 24.25 -4.87 4.00
CA PRO A 432 24.18 -4.38 5.37
C PRO A 432 23.04 -3.39 5.62
N VAL A 433 22.71 -2.54 4.64
CA VAL A 433 21.59 -1.59 4.74
C VAL A 433 20.27 -2.35 4.79
N ALA A 434 20.09 -3.36 3.93
CA ALA A 434 18.91 -4.22 3.93
C ALA A 434 18.76 -4.98 5.27
N TRP A 435 19.86 -5.51 5.82
CA TRP A 435 19.84 -6.22 7.11
C TRP A 435 19.60 -5.31 8.31
N ARG A 436 20.14 -4.08 8.31
CA ARG A 436 19.89 -3.11 9.38
C ARG A 436 18.45 -2.61 9.38
N VAL A 437 17.90 -2.33 8.20
CA VAL A 437 16.52 -1.84 8.04
C VAL A 437 15.49 -2.94 8.34
N ALA A 438 15.78 -4.20 8.06
CA ALA A 438 14.89 -5.33 8.35
C ALA A 438 14.81 -5.72 9.83
N GLY A 439 15.73 -5.22 10.68
CA GLY A 439 15.91 -5.78 12.02
C GLY A 439 15.81 -4.83 13.21
N ARG A 440 16.25 -3.56 13.12
CA ARG A 440 16.41 -2.71 14.32
C ARG A 440 16.30 -1.21 14.04
N GLN A 441 15.95 -0.46 15.10
CA GLN A 441 15.84 1.00 15.17
C GLN A 441 16.93 1.69 14.31
N THR A 442 16.51 2.40 13.28
CA THR A 442 17.43 3.21 12.48
C THR A 442 18.10 4.24 13.39
N PRO A 443 19.44 4.39 13.36
CA PRO A 443 20.12 5.37 14.20
C PRO A 443 19.55 6.77 13.95
N ALA A 444 19.36 7.57 15.00
CA ALA A 444 18.67 8.86 14.94
C ALA A 444 19.25 9.86 13.91
N LEU A 445 20.51 9.67 13.51
CA LEU A 445 21.19 10.50 12.50
C LEU A 445 20.88 10.09 11.05
N TRP A 446 20.36 8.88 10.82
CA TRP A 446 20.14 8.33 9.47
C TRP A 446 19.24 9.20 8.58
N PRO A 447 18.07 9.68 9.05
CA PRO A 447 17.22 10.54 8.23
C PRO A 447 17.93 11.84 7.81
N ARG A 448 18.75 12.41 8.71
CA ARG A 448 19.50 13.65 8.45
C ARG A 448 20.58 13.44 7.39
N VAL A 449 21.30 12.32 7.44
CA VAL A 449 22.32 11.98 6.44
C VAL A 449 21.69 11.78 5.07
N VAL A 450 20.58 11.03 4.99
CA VAL A 450 19.86 10.82 3.73
C VAL A 450 19.32 12.14 3.17
N GLN A 451 18.80 13.01 4.03
CA GLN A 451 18.32 14.34 3.63
C GLN A 451 19.47 15.22 3.09
N ALA A 452 20.62 15.27 3.76
CA ALA A 452 21.78 16.01 3.31
C ALA A 452 22.29 15.49 1.95
N LEU A 453 22.35 14.16 1.79
CA LEU A 453 22.77 13.54 0.53
C LEU A 453 21.79 13.81 -0.62
N ARG A 454 20.48 13.82 -0.34
CA ARG A 454 19.45 14.23 -1.33
C ARG A 454 19.65 15.68 -1.78
N LEU A 455 19.83 16.61 -0.84
CA LEU A 455 20.07 18.02 -1.16
C LEU A 455 21.36 18.20 -1.98
N ALA A 456 22.45 17.54 -1.58
CA ALA A 456 23.71 17.56 -2.32
C ALA A 456 23.53 17.00 -3.74
N THR A 457 22.75 15.93 -3.91
CA THR A 457 22.50 15.32 -5.22
C THR A 457 21.64 16.23 -6.11
N VAL A 458 20.63 16.91 -5.56
CA VAL A 458 19.82 17.89 -6.31
C VAL A 458 20.67 19.08 -6.76
N VAL A 459 21.51 19.63 -5.87
CA VAL A 459 22.45 20.71 -6.23
C VAL A 459 23.43 20.24 -7.30
N GLY A 460 23.95 19.01 -7.18
CA GLY A 460 24.80 18.38 -8.18
C GLY A 460 24.12 18.23 -9.54
N LEU A 461 22.84 17.82 -9.57
CA LEU A 461 22.05 17.72 -10.80
C LEU A 461 21.90 19.06 -11.51
N LEU A 462 21.63 20.14 -10.76
CA LEU A 462 21.54 21.49 -11.34
C LEU A 462 22.88 21.95 -11.92
N ALA A 463 23.98 21.69 -11.20
CA ALA A 463 25.33 22.00 -11.69
C ALA A 463 25.69 21.19 -12.94
N LEU A 464 25.35 19.90 -12.98
CA LEU A 464 25.58 19.02 -14.14
C LEU A 464 24.72 19.43 -15.34
N ALA A 465 23.46 19.83 -15.11
CA ALA A 465 22.61 20.36 -16.17
C ALA A 465 23.19 21.66 -16.75
N ALA A 466 23.63 22.59 -15.89
CA ALA A 466 24.28 23.82 -16.34
C ALA A 466 25.59 23.54 -17.12
N TRP A 467 26.39 22.58 -16.66
CA TRP A 467 27.60 22.16 -17.35
C TRP A 467 27.30 21.52 -18.71
N ALA A 468 26.29 20.66 -18.79
CA ALA A 468 25.86 20.05 -20.05
C ALA A 468 25.41 21.09 -21.08
N ILE A 469 24.61 22.07 -20.64
CA ILE A 469 24.09 23.14 -21.51
C ILE A 469 25.21 24.11 -21.94
N ALA A 470 26.20 24.38 -21.08
CA ALA A 470 27.33 25.26 -21.40
C ALA A 470 28.40 24.58 -22.27
N GLY A 471 28.43 23.24 -22.31
CA GLY A 471 29.42 22.46 -23.05
C GLY A 471 28.94 21.92 -24.42
N GLY A 472 27.65 22.05 -24.73
CA GLY A 472 27.07 21.77 -26.04
C GLY A 472 27.12 22.99 -26.95
#